data_AF-A0A9E4Y0R3-F1
#
_entry.id   AF-A0A9E4Y0R3-F1
#
_cell.length_a   1.000
_cell.length_b   1.000
_cell.length_c   1.000
_cell.angle_alpha   90.00
_cell.angle_beta   90.00
_cell.angle_gamma   90.00
#
_symmetry.space_group_name_H-M   'P 1'
#
loop_
_entity.id
_entity.type
_entity.pdbx_description
1 polymer ?
#
loop_
_entity_poly.entity_id
_entity_poly.type
_entity_poly.pdbx_seq_one_letter_code
_entity_poly.pdbx_strand_id
1 'polypeptide(L)'
;MIEIEKMGKPAVPIVSGRFEGDAIASSRAFAMPDLRFVLVPRIYRNLAAEECVRQTELAFDDLVRVLTAEDDGIARADVIDTTVVERFEGDDRLDAVLRMNEEFINRDWGDSFPLMAATREAVDDLLKGTSLPPDHLVCDMPPGFGLATVEKIAVNAAMAGAKPEYMPVIIAAVKALSQMGPHGGKSLLMSTSCHAPILVANGPIAKELGINPRSGLGPGRDNRVNITIGRAFSLCLRNIGHWYPNQMDMDTIGTTRKFVHCIAENEDMSPWEPFHVDQGFNAQESTVSVFITDGELDVQDQG
;
A
#
# COMPACT_ATOMS: atom_id res chain seq x y z
N MET A 1 -1.69 7.57 18.58
CA MET A 1 -1.61 7.88 20.03
C MET A 1 -1.04 6.66 20.74
N ILE A 2 -0.08 6.83 21.65
CA ILE A 2 0.42 5.71 22.45
C ILE A 2 -0.70 5.32 23.44
N GLU A 3 -1.17 4.07 23.40
CA GLU A 3 -2.30 3.63 24.24
C GLU A 3 -2.07 3.84 25.74
N ILE A 4 -0.80 3.81 26.19
CA ILE A 4 -0.42 4.09 27.58
C ILE A 4 -0.72 5.56 27.97
N GLU A 5 -0.52 6.52 27.06
CA GLU A 5 -0.78 7.94 27.34
C GLU A 5 -2.28 8.23 27.50
N LYS A 6 -3.15 7.47 26.83
CA LYS A 6 -4.61 7.52 27.07
C LYS A 6 -4.98 7.19 28.52
N MET A 7 -4.13 6.45 29.22
CA MET A 7 -4.30 6.12 30.64
C MET A 7 -3.79 7.22 31.58
N GLY A 8 -3.39 8.39 31.06
CA GLY A 8 -2.84 9.50 31.84
C GLY A 8 -1.41 9.25 32.34
N LYS A 9 -0.68 8.31 31.72
CA LYS A 9 0.70 7.98 32.06
C LYS A 9 1.63 8.44 30.94
N PRO A 10 2.64 9.30 31.22
CA PRO A 10 3.67 9.62 30.23
C PRO A 10 4.34 8.34 29.72
N ALA A 11 4.55 8.25 28.42
CA ALA A 11 5.20 7.11 27.79
C ALA A 11 6.22 7.58 26.77
N VAL A 12 7.29 6.80 26.60
CA VAL A 12 8.30 7.03 25.58
C VAL A 12 8.58 5.70 24.87
N PRO A 13 8.45 5.62 23.54
CA PRO A 13 8.88 4.46 22.78
C PRO A 13 10.39 4.32 22.82
N ILE A 14 10.87 3.09 22.97
CA ILE A 14 12.27 2.74 22.71
C ILE A 14 12.35 2.18 21.29
N VAL A 15 13.07 2.87 20.42
CA VAL A 15 13.23 2.52 19.01
C VAL A 15 14.64 1.97 18.79
N SER A 16 14.75 0.87 18.08
CA SER A 16 16.08 0.35 17.72
C SER A 16 16.65 1.17 16.55
N GLY A 17 17.94 1.49 16.56
CA GLY A 17 18.57 2.44 15.62
C GLY A 17 18.41 2.11 14.14
N ARG A 18 18.13 0.84 13.78
CA ARG A 18 17.81 0.44 12.40
C ARG A 18 16.40 0.83 11.95
N PHE A 19 15.55 1.31 12.85
CA PHE A 19 14.14 1.66 12.62
C PHE A 19 13.84 3.13 12.94
N GLU A 20 14.86 4.00 13.02
CA GLU A 20 14.63 5.43 13.25
C GLU A 20 13.76 6.05 12.13
N GLY A 21 14.10 5.76 10.86
CA GLY A 21 13.32 6.23 9.71
C GLY A 21 11.87 5.71 9.71
N ASP A 22 11.68 4.42 10.02
CA ASP A 22 10.35 3.80 10.18
C ASP A 22 9.54 4.47 11.30
N ALA A 23 10.18 4.75 12.45
CA ALA A 23 9.52 5.40 13.57
C ALA A 23 9.04 6.81 13.21
N ILE A 24 9.86 7.59 12.49
CA ILE A 24 9.50 8.93 11.99
C ILE A 24 8.40 8.86 10.94
N ALA A 25 8.49 7.93 9.98
CA ALA A 25 7.47 7.77 8.94
C ALA A 25 6.13 7.33 9.54
N SER A 26 6.16 6.32 10.42
CA SER A 26 5.00 5.85 11.16
C SER A 26 4.38 6.96 12.00
N SER A 27 5.19 7.71 12.76
CA SER A 27 4.65 8.77 13.63
C SER A 27 3.89 9.82 12.84
N ARG A 28 4.40 10.23 11.68
CA ARG A 28 3.71 11.15 10.74
C ARG A 28 2.42 10.55 10.20
N ALA A 29 2.46 9.30 9.74
CA ALA A 29 1.28 8.60 9.21
C ALA A 29 0.16 8.49 10.25
N PHE A 30 0.52 8.31 11.53
CA PHE A 30 -0.43 8.23 12.64
C PHE A 30 -0.75 9.59 13.30
N ALA A 31 -0.50 10.70 12.59
CA ALA A 31 -0.78 12.07 13.03
C ALA A 31 -0.10 12.44 14.37
N MET A 32 1.12 11.94 14.59
CA MET A 32 1.99 12.27 15.72
C MET A 32 3.38 12.70 15.21
N PRO A 33 3.49 13.75 14.37
CA PRO A 33 4.76 14.14 13.74
C PRO A 33 5.86 14.48 14.76
N ASP A 34 5.48 14.95 15.94
CA ASP A 34 6.39 15.33 17.04
C ASP A 34 6.59 14.21 18.06
N LEU A 35 6.26 12.96 17.71
CA LEU A 35 6.43 11.82 18.61
C LEU A 35 7.89 11.72 19.07
N ARG A 36 8.11 11.91 20.37
CA ARG A 36 9.42 11.75 21.00
C ARG A 36 9.66 10.28 21.30
N PHE A 37 10.84 9.78 20.95
CA PHE A 37 11.28 8.41 21.25
C PHE A 37 12.78 8.41 21.58
N VAL A 38 13.26 7.33 22.18
CA VAL A 38 14.69 7.14 22.49
C VAL A 38 15.25 6.02 21.64
N LEU A 39 16.46 6.23 21.11
CA LEU A 39 17.14 5.26 20.29
C LEU A 39 18.03 4.35 21.14
N VAL A 40 17.95 3.05 20.88
CA VAL A 40 18.92 2.05 21.34
C VAL A 40 19.61 1.42 20.14
N PRO A 41 20.88 1.01 20.24
CA PRO A 41 21.66 0.61 19.07
C PRO A 41 21.14 -0.67 18.40
N ARG A 42 20.52 -1.60 19.14
CA ARG A 42 20.20 -2.94 18.64
C ARG A 42 18.79 -3.40 18.99
N ILE A 43 18.26 -4.25 18.11
CA ILE A 43 16.91 -4.83 18.22
C ILE A 43 16.89 -5.85 19.36
N TYR A 44 16.04 -5.62 20.36
CA TYR A 44 15.92 -6.48 21.54
C TYR A 44 15.66 -7.96 21.23
N ARG A 45 14.86 -8.26 20.19
CA ARG A 45 14.49 -9.64 19.83
C ARG A 45 15.71 -10.54 19.53
N ASN A 46 16.82 -9.96 19.09
CA ASN A 46 18.02 -10.71 18.67
C ASN A 46 19.17 -10.63 19.69
N LEU A 47 18.91 -10.16 20.92
CA LEU A 47 19.94 -9.94 21.93
C LEU A 47 19.75 -10.86 23.14
N ALA A 48 20.87 -11.23 23.76
CA ALA A 48 20.85 -11.84 25.08
C ALA A 48 20.32 -10.85 26.12
N ALA A 49 19.68 -11.35 27.17
CA ALA A 49 19.04 -10.52 28.20
C ALA A 49 20.01 -9.51 28.85
N GLU A 50 21.24 -9.92 29.14
CA GLU A 50 22.28 -9.03 29.69
C GLU A 50 22.60 -7.87 28.75
N GLU A 51 22.62 -8.12 27.45
CA GLU A 51 22.88 -7.10 26.45
C GLU A 51 21.68 -6.16 26.28
N CYS A 52 20.46 -6.69 26.36
CA CYS A 52 19.25 -5.87 26.42
C CYS A 52 19.32 -4.88 27.58
N VAL A 53 19.71 -5.33 28.77
CA VAL A 53 19.87 -4.48 29.95
C VAL A 53 20.95 -3.43 29.68
N ARG A 54 22.16 -3.85 29.29
CA ARG A 54 23.31 -2.96 29.07
C ARG A 54 23.00 -1.82 28.10
N GLN A 55 22.36 -2.10 26.97
CA GLN A 55 22.03 -1.03 26.01
C GLN A 55 20.92 -0.09 26.51
N THR A 56 20.01 -0.60 27.35
CA THR A 56 18.91 0.20 27.90
C THR A 56 19.43 1.12 28.99
N GLU A 57 20.33 0.64 29.84
CA GLU A 57 20.98 1.44 30.89
C GLU A 57 21.70 2.66 30.30
N LEU A 58 22.37 2.48 29.16
CA LEU A 58 23.04 3.59 28.45
C LEU A 58 22.07 4.64 27.90
N ALA A 59 20.80 4.27 27.67
CA ALA A 59 19.76 5.16 27.18
C ALA A 59 18.88 5.73 28.32
N PHE A 60 19.16 5.38 29.58
CA PHE A 60 18.27 5.69 30.72
C PHE A 60 18.11 7.20 30.94
N ASP A 61 19.20 7.97 30.87
CA ASP A 61 19.15 9.42 31.06
C ASP A 61 18.34 10.11 29.95
N ASP A 62 18.42 9.60 28.71
CA ASP A 62 17.60 10.08 27.60
C ASP A 62 16.12 9.77 27.83
N LEU A 63 15.80 8.57 28.33
CA LEU A 63 14.43 8.18 28.68
C LEU A 63 13.84 9.09 29.74
N VAL A 64 14.58 9.34 30.83
CA VAL A 64 14.14 10.25 31.90
C VAL A 64 13.93 11.65 31.36
N ARG A 65 14.86 12.17 30.54
CA ARG A 65 14.73 13.49 29.93
C ARG A 65 13.47 13.59 29.06
N VAL A 66 13.22 12.62 28.18
CA VAL A 66 12.05 12.66 27.28
C VAL A 66 10.73 12.53 28.05
N LEU A 67 10.68 11.69 29.09
CA LEU A 67 9.48 11.51 29.93
C LEU A 67 9.14 12.71 30.80
N THR A 68 10.13 13.54 31.14
CA THR A 68 9.98 14.67 32.09
C THR A 68 10.03 16.04 31.42
N ALA A 69 10.40 16.11 30.14
CA ALA A 69 10.37 17.35 29.38
C ALA A 69 8.94 17.88 29.24
N GLU A 70 8.79 19.19 29.45
CA GLU A 70 7.53 19.89 29.21
C GLU A 70 7.10 19.70 27.74
N ASP A 71 5.78 19.72 27.53
CA ASP A 71 5.19 19.61 26.20
C ASP A 71 5.14 21.02 25.60
N ASP A 72 5.97 21.29 24.59
CA ASP A 72 5.99 22.58 23.88
C ASP A 72 4.75 22.77 22.98
N GLY A 73 3.81 21.83 23.03
CA GLY A 73 2.59 21.78 22.24
C GLY A 73 2.80 21.02 20.94
N ILE A 74 1.75 20.32 20.52
CA ILE A 74 1.72 19.60 19.24
C ILE A 74 1.84 20.65 18.11
N ALA A 75 2.89 20.54 17.29
CA ALA A 75 2.96 21.32 16.06
C ALA A 75 1.77 20.88 15.20
N ARG A 76 0.84 21.81 14.94
CA ARG A 76 -0.24 21.54 14.02
C ARG A 76 0.38 21.29 12.65
N ALA A 77 0.13 20.13 12.08
CA ALA A 77 0.45 19.87 10.69
C ALA A 77 -0.16 21.00 9.83
N ASP A 78 0.64 21.56 8.93
CA ASP A 78 0.16 22.56 7.99
C ASP A 78 -1.04 22.01 7.23
N VAL A 79 -2.10 22.82 7.11
CA VAL A 79 -3.27 22.45 6.32
C VAL A 79 -2.83 22.46 4.86
N ILE A 80 -2.65 21.27 4.28
CA ILE A 80 -2.38 21.12 2.85
C ILE A 80 -3.65 21.52 2.10
N ASP A 81 -3.54 22.53 1.24
CA ASP A 81 -4.61 22.91 0.33
C ASP A 81 -4.76 21.84 -0.76
N THR A 82 -5.75 20.97 -0.58
CA THR A 82 -6.05 19.89 -1.52
C THR A 82 -6.72 20.37 -2.82
N THR A 83 -6.97 21.68 -2.97
CA THR A 83 -7.52 22.26 -4.21
C THR A 83 -6.45 22.65 -5.21
N VAL A 84 -5.17 22.63 -4.81
CA VAL A 84 -4.05 22.97 -5.69
C VAL A 84 -3.88 21.89 -6.75
N VAL A 85 -4.02 22.30 -8.01
CA VAL A 85 -3.71 21.46 -9.16
C VAL A 85 -2.28 21.75 -9.57
N GLU A 86 -1.40 20.73 -9.49
CA GLU A 86 -0.05 20.85 -10.02
C GLU A 86 -0.07 20.84 -11.55
N ARG A 87 0.70 21.77 -12.14
CA ARG A 87 0.81 21.94 -13.59
C ARG A 87 2.27 21.80 -14.00
N PHE A 88 2.49 20.98 -15.02
CA PHE A 88 3.81 20.77 -15.61
C PHE A 88 3.82 21.37 -17.03
N GLU A 89 4.87 22.12 -17.34
CA GLU A 89 5.07 22.77 -18.64
C GLU A 89 6.40 22.32 -19.25
N GLY A 90 6.43 22.23 -20.58
CA GLY A 90 7.59 21.83 -21.36
C GLY A 90 7.49 22.38 -22.79
N ASP A 91 8.51 22.16 -23.60
CA ASP A 91 8.58 22.66 -24.98
C ASP A 91 7.44 22.12 -25.85
N ASP A 92 6.98 20.91 -25.54
CA ASP A 92 5.77 20.31 -26.07
C ASP A 92 5.06 19.44 -25.00
N ARG A 93 3.99 18.75 -25.40
CA ARG A 93 3.22 17.88 -24.51
C ARG A 93 4.03 16.70 -23.99
N LEU A 94 4.94 16.14 -24.79
CA LEU A 94 5.75 15.00 -24.37
C LEU A 94 6.76 15.46 -23.30
N ASP A 95 7.44 16.60 -23.51
CA ASP A 95 8.35 17.19 -22.53
C ASP A 95 7.64 17.47 -21.21
N ALA A 96 6.44 18.07 -21.24
CA ALA A 96 5.65 18.31 -20.03
C ALA A 96 5.34 17.01 -19.25
N VAL A 97 5.00 15.92 -19.95
CA VAL A 97 4.74 14.61 -19.34
C VAL A 97 6.02 13.99 -18.78
N LEU A 98 7.16 14.11 -19.46
CA LEU A 98 8.44 13.60 -18.98
C LEU A 98 8.89 14.32 -17.71
N ARG A 99 8.74 15.65 -17.64
CA ARG A 99 9.02 16.45 -16.44
C ARG A 99 8.09 16.09 -15.27
N MET A 100 6.79 15.87 -15.53
CA MET A 100 5.86 15.36 -14.53
C MET A 100 6.33 14.00 -13.98
N ASN A 101 6.72 13.09 -14.87
CA ASN A 101 7.21 11.77 -14.46
C ASN A 101 8.49 11.88 -13.60
N GLU A 102 9.44 12.71 -14.00
CA GLU A 102 10.67 12.94 -13.22
C GLU A 102 10.35 13.48 -11.81
N GLU A 103 9.49 14.49 -11.71
CA GLU A 103 9.06 15.04 -10.42
C GLU A 103 8.34 14.00 -9.55
N PHE A 104 7.42 13.22 -10.14
CA PHE A 104 6.65 12.23 -9.40
C PHE A 104 7.54 11.08 -8.89
N ILE A 105 8.57 10.70 -9.64
CA ILE A 105 9.55 9.72 -9.17
C ILE A 105 10.40 10.30 -8.04
N ASN A 106 10.87 11.55 -8.17
CA ASN A 106 11.66 12.21 -7.13
C ASN A 106 10.89 12.39 -5.80
N ARG A 107 9.56 12.49 -5.86
CA ARG A 107 8.66 12.55 -4.69
C ARG A 107 8.17 11.18 -4.20
N ASP A 108 8.65 10.09 -4.79
CA ASP A 108 8.18 8.74 -4.52
C ASP A 108 6.67 8.52 -4.83
N TRP A 109 6.06 9.30 -5.71
CA TRP A 109 4.65 9.15 -6.12
C TRP A 109 4.44 8.27 -7.36
N GLY A 110 5.51 7.95 -8.08
CA GLY A 110 5.52 7.05 -9.23
C GLY A 110 6.21 5.72 -8.97
N ASP A 111 6.06 4.77 -9.89
CA ASP A 111 6.56 3.38 -9.78
C ASP A 111 7.65 3.04 -10.82
N SER A 112 8.35 4.06 -11.32
CA SER A 112 9.38 4.01 -12.37
C SER A 112 8.90 3.55 -13.75
N PHE A 113 7.60 3.28 -13.91
CA PHE A 113 6.97 3.18 -15.21
C PHE A 113 6.41 4.55 -15.62
N PRO A 114 6.27 4.83 -16.93
CA PRO A 114 5.58 6.03 -17.39
C PRO A 114 4.18 6.14 -16.78
N LEU A 115 3.92 7.24 -16.10
CA LEU A 115 2.63 7.61 -15.55
C LEU A 115 1.83 8.40 -16.57
N MET A 116 0.53 8.12 -16.61
CA MET A 116 -0.44 9.00 -17.25
C MET A 116 -0.76 10.17 -16.30
N ALA A 117 -0.98 11.36 -16.84
CA ALA A 117 -1.42 12.49 -16.01
C ALA A 117 -2.84 12.23 -15.49
N ALA A 118 -3.03 12.27 -14.17
CA ALA A 118 -4.33 12.18 -13.52
C ALA A 118 -5.10 13.51 -13.63
N THR A 119 -5.40 13.93 -14.85
CA THR A 119 -6.20 15.14 -15.09
C THR A 119 -7.62 14.96 -14.59
N ARG A 120 -8.32 16.08 -14.33
CA ARG A 120 -9.73 16.06 -13.91
C ARG A 120 -10.60 15.23 -14.86
N GLU A 121 -10.43 15.40 -16.16
CA GLU A 121 -11.16 14.64 -17.19
C GLU A 121 -10.87 13.14 -17.11
N ALA A 122 -9.61 12.73 -16.92
CA ALA A 122 -9.24 11.31 -16.80
C ALA A 122 -9.84 10.68 -15.53
N VAL A 123 -9.85 11.41 -14.42
CA VAL A 123 -10.46 10.95 -13.16
C VAL A 123 -11.98 10.88 -13.30
N ASP A 124 -12.62 11.90 -13.86
CA ASP A 124 -14.07 11.94 -14.08
C ASP A 124 -14.54 10.81 -15.01
N ASP A 125 -13.73 10.42 -16.00
CA ASP A 125 -14.03 9.27 -16.85
C ASP A 125 -13.99 7.96 -16.08
N LEU A 126 -12.95 7.73 -15.26
CA LEU A 126 -12.84 6.55 -14.40
C LEU A 126 -13.98 6.45 -13.39
N LEU A 127 -14.43 7.57 -12.83
CA LEU A 127 -15.54 7.60 -11.88
C LEU A 127 -16.86 7.07 -12.47
N LYS A 128 -17.03 7.06 -13.80
CA LYS A 128 -18.18 6.42 -14.47
C LYS A 128 -18.19 4.89 -14.32
N GLY A 129 -17.05 4.30 -13.98
CA GLY A 129 -16.87 2.86 -13.79
C GLY A 129 -17.38 2.32 -12.45
N THR A 130 -17.93 3.17 -11.59
CA THR A 130 -18.48 2.78 -10.28
C THR A 130 -19.76 3.54 -9.98
N SER A 131 -20.63 2.93 -9.16
CA SER A 131 -21.85 3.56 -8.65
C SER A 131 -21.63 4.28 -7.31
N LEU A 132 -20.45 4.14 -6.71
CA LEU A 132 -20.11 4.82 -5.45
C LEU A 132 -19.77 6.29 -5.70
N PRO A 133 -20.18 7.22 -4.81
CA PRO A 133 -19.86 8.62 -4.99
C PRO A 133 -18.35 8.88 -4.78
N PRO A 134 -17.78 9.94 -5.39
CA PRO A 134 -16.32 10.18 -5.36
C PRO A 134 -15.73 10.33 -3.94
N ASP A 135 -16.51 10.89 -3.02
CA ASP A 135 -16.15 11.11 -1.62
C ASP A 135 -16.40 9.88 -0.72
N HIS A 136 -16.95 8.80 -1.26
CA HIS A 136 -17.16 7.56 -0.51
C HIS A 136 -15.83 7.03 0.02
N LEU A 137 -15.71 6.97 1.34
CA LEU A 137 -14.57 6.36 2.02
C LEU A 137 -14.68 4.83 1.94
N VAL A 138 -13.77 4.23 1.17
CA VAL A 138 -13.69 2.77 1.00
C VAL A 138 -13.04 2.13 2.23
N CYS A 139 -11.92 2.68 2.69
CA CYS A 139 -11.21 2.27 3.90
C CYS A 139 -10.15 3.30 4.33
N ASP A 140 -9.60 3.13 5.53
CA ASP A 140 -8.29 3.63 5.93
C ASP A 140 -7.21 2.66 5.45
N MET A 141 -6.48 3.04 4.39
CA MET A 141 -5.61 2.12 3.66
C MET A 141 -4.28 1.89 4.40
N PRO A 142 -3.97 0.66 4.80
CA PRO A 142 -2.70 0.33 5.44
C PRO A 142 -1.53 0.38 4.43
N PRO A 143 -0.28 0.48 4.91
CA PRO A 143 0.13 0.52 6.32
C PRO A 143 0.06 1.90 7.01
N GLY A 144 -0.06 2.98 6.23
CA GLY A 144 -0.10 4.37 6.73
C GLY A 144 -1.50 4.86 7.11
N PHE A 145 -2.55 4.10 6.83
CA PHE A 145 -3.95 4.39 7.16
C PHE A 145 -4.48 5.71 6.56
N GLY A 146 -3.98 6.07 5.38
CA GLY A 146 -4.53 7.19 4.62
C GLY A 146 -5.96 6.89 4.18
N LEU A 147 -6.83 7.92 4.20
CA LEU A 147 -8.23 7.77 3.82
C LEU A 147 -8.37 7.51 2.31
N ALA A 148 -8.72 6.28 1.93
CA ALA A 148 -8.94 5.86 0.55
C ALA A 148 -10.39 6.15 0.12
N THR A 149 -10.61 7.32 -0.47
CA THR A 149 -11.88 7.62 -1.15
C THR A 149 -11.88 7.06 -2.57
N VAL A 150 -13.06 6.88 -3.15
CA VAL A 150 -13.22 6.46 -4.55
C VAL A 150 -12.45 7.38 -5.50
N GLU A 151 -12.50 8.70 -5.28
CA GLU A 151 -11.74 9.67 -6.09
C GLU A 151 -10.22 9.46 -5.99
N LYS A 152 -9.67 9.24 -4.78
CA LYS A 152 -8.23 9.00 -4.62
C LYS A 152 -7.79 7.68 -5.26
N ILE A 153 -8.64 6.65 -5.21
CA ILE A 153 -8.40 5.40 -5.92
C ILE A 153 -8.40 5.66 -7.43
N ALA A 154 -9.36 6.44 -7.94
CA ALA A 154 -9.44 6.82 -9.35
C ALA A 154 -8.22 7.64 -9.82
N VAL A 155 -7.69 8.56 -9.01
CA VAL A 155 -6.44 9.30 -9.30
C VAL A 155 -5.27 8.34 -9.53
N ASN A 156 -5.09 7.35 -8.64
CA ASN A 156 -4.03 6.34 -8.78
C ASN A 156 -4.25 5.41 -9.96
N ALA A 157 -5.51 5.02 -10.20
CA ALA A 157 -5.89 4.23 -11.36
C ALA A 157 -5.64 4.98 -12.68
N ALA A 158 -5.89 6.30 -12.73
CA ALA A 158 -5.59 7.15 -13.88
C ALA A 158 -4.10 7.12 -14.18
N MET A 159 -3.24 7.31 -13.17
CA MET A 159 -1.79 7.25 -13.32
C MET A 159 -1.29 5.90 -13.87
N ALA A 160 -1.93 4.80 -13.47
CA ALA A 160 -1.65 3.46 -13.98
C ALA A 160 -2.13 3.23 -15.43
N GLY A 161 -2.95 4.12 -15.99
CA GLY A 161 -3.60 3.95 -17.29
C GLY A 161 -4.80 2.99 -17.27
N ALA A 162 -5.50 2.90 -16.13
CA ALA A 162 -6.71 2.11 -15.99
C ALA A 162 -7.85 2.63 -16.88
N LYS A 163 -8.82 1.76 -17.13
CA LYS A 163 -10.08 2.11 -17.77
C LYS A 163 -11.22 2.10 -16.75
N PRO A 164 -12.36 2.75 -17.02
CA PRO A 164 -13.48 2.78 -16.09
C PRO A 164 -13.96 1.38 -15.70
N GLU A 165 -13.96 0.42 -16.63
CA GLU A 165 -14.43 -0.94 -16.36
C GLU A 165 -13.58 -1.69 -15.33
N TYR A 166 -12.35 -1.21 -15.04
CA TYR A 166 -11.45 -1.84 -14.06
C TYR A 166 -11.71 -1.36 -12.62
N MET A 167 -12.41 -0.24 -12.45
CA MET A 167 -12.62 0.41 -11.16
C MET A 167 -13.28 -0.49 -10.11
N PRO A 168 -14.30 -1.31 -10.43
CA PRO A 168 -14.90 -2.22 -9.44
C PRO A 168 -13.88 -3.17 -8.82
N VAL A 169 -12.97 -3.74 -9.64
CA VAL A 169 -11.92 -4.66 -9.17
C VAL A 169 -10.91 -3.93 -8.29
N ILE A 170 -10.45 -2.74 -8.71
CA ILE A 170 -9.45 -1.96 -7.96
C ILE A 170 -10.01 -1.54 -6.60
N ILE A 171 -11.25 -1.01 -6.56
CA ILE A 171 -11.92 -0.60 -5.32
C ILE A 171 -12.11 -1.80 -4.39
N ALA A 172 -12.59 -2.93 -4.92
CA ALA A 172 -12.81 -4.13 -4.14
C ALA A 172 -11.49 -4.69 -3.57
N ALA A 173 -10.39 -4.64 -4.33
CA ALA A 173 -9.07 -5.06 -3.87
C ALA A 173 -8.54 -4.18 -2.73
N VAL A 174 -8.67 -2.85 -2.85
CA VAL A 174 -8.30 -1.89 -1.79
C VAL A 174 -9.11 -2.16 -0.51
N LYS A 175 -10.42 -2.40 -0.65
CA LYS A 175 -11.28 -2.77 0.47
C LYS A 175 -10.86 -4.11 1.11
N ALA A 176 -10.64 -5.14 0.29
CA ALA A 176 -10.28 -6.48 0.75
C ALA A 176 -8.97 -6.48 1.54
N LEU A 177 -7.96 -5.71 1.10
CA LEU A 177 -6.71 -5.54 1.84
C LEU A 177 -6.96 -5.02 3.26
N SER A 178 -7.76 -3.96 3.42
CA SER A 178 -8.05 -3.36 4.74
C SER A 178 -8.79 -4.31 5.70
N GLN A 179 -9.38 -5.39 5.19
CA GLN A 179 -10.07 -6.40 5.99
C GLN A 179 -9.19 -7.62 6.31
N MET A 180 -7.92 -7.59 5.89
CA MET A 180 -7.01 -8.72 6.07
C MET A 180 -6.46 -8.81 7.49
N GLY A 181 -6.93 -9.79 8.25
CA GLY A 181 -6.49 -10.00 9.64
C GLY A 181 -6.83 -8.82 10.56
N PRO A 182 -6.28 -8.78 11.78
CA PRO A 182 -6.70 -7.81 12.81
C PRO A 182 -6.28 -6.36 12.53
N HIS A 183 -5.37 -6.11 11.57
CA HIS A 183 -4.82 -4.79 11.28
C HIS A 183 -4.79 -4.48 9.77
N GLY A 184 -5.73 -5.04 8.99
CA GLY A 184 -5.86 -4.77 7.55
C GLY A 184 -4.63 -5.10 6.70
N GLY A 185 -3.83 -6.09 7.07
CA GLY A 185 -2.62 -6.44 6.32
C GLY A 185 -1.42 -5.53 6.59
N LYS A 186 -1.51 -4.54 7.51
CA LYS A 186 -0.36 -3.70 7.94
C LYS A 186 0.86 -4.54 8.30
N SER A 187 0.69 -5.56 9.13
CA SER A 187 1.78 -6.44 9.58
C SER A 187 2.43 -7.23 8.45
N LEU A 188 1.70 -7.41 7.34
CA LEU A 188 2.19 -8.12 6.17
C LEU A 188 2.98 -7.16 5.26
N LEU A 189 2.51 -5.92 5.08
CA LEU A 189 3.13 -4.89 4.25
C LEU A 189 4.37 -4.22 4.88
N MET A 190 4.43 -4.14 6.22
CA MET A 190 5.58 -3.59 6.97
C MET A 190 6.53 -4.68 7.47
N SER A 191 6.50 -5.87 6.86
CA SER A 191 7.35 -6.99 7.29
C SER A 191 8.80 -6.77 6.85
N THR A 192 9.76 -7.31 7.63
CA THR A 192 11.15 -7.46 7.17
C THR A 192 11.33 -8.59 6.15
N SER A 193 10.32 -9.44 5.99
CA SER A 193 10.24 -10.46 4.94
C SER A 193 9.66 -9.87 3.64
N CYS A 194 9.87 -10.56 2.53
CA CYS A 194 9.40 -10.16 1.20
C CYS A 194 7.93 -10.53 0.92
N HIS A 195 7.04 -10.14 1.83
CA HIS A 195 5.60 -10.30 1.64
C HIS A 195 5.10 -9.37 0.52
N ALA A 196 4.35 -9.94 -0.43
CA ALA A 196 3.81 -9.18 -1.55
C ALA A 196 2.36 -9.59 -1.84
N PRO A 197 1.44 -8.62 -2.02
CA PRO A 197 0.08 -8.91 -2.45
C PRO A 197 0.04 -9.51 -3.86
N ILE A 198 -0.90 -10.42 -4.07
CA ILE A 198 -1.38 -10.83 -5.39
C ILE A 198 -2.91 -10.78 -5.38
N LEU A 199 -3.50 -10.25 -6.45
CA LEU A 199 -4.95 -10.12 -6.59
C LEU A 199 -5.45 -11.27 -7.46
N VAL A 200 -6.51 -11.96 -7.03
CA VAL A 200 -7.13 -13.05 -7.80
C VAL A 200 -8.59 -12.69 -8.04
N ALA A 201 -8.94 -12.44 -9.29
CA ALA A 201 -10.30 -12.16 -9.74
C ALA A 201 -11.04 -13.45 -10.07
N ASN A 202 -12.32 -13.45 -9.74
CA ASN A 202 -13.22 -14.59 -9.84
C ASN A 202 -14.59 -14.18 -10.40
N GLY A 203 -15.28 -15.14 -11.00
CA GLY A 203 -16.62 -14.96 -11.53
C GLY A 203 -16.68 -14.15 -12.84
N PRO A 204 -17.86 -13.65 -13.23
CA PRO A 204 -18.10 -13.05 -14.55
C PRO A 204 -17.12 -11.92 -14.93
N ILE A 205 -16.74 -11.05 -13.97
CA ILE A 205 -15.87 -9.90 -14.23
C ILE A 205 -14.50 -10.32 -14.80
N ALA A 206 -13.99 -11.49 -14.42
CA ALA A 206 -12.71 -11.98 -14.92
C ALA A 206 -12.74 -12.18 -16.45
N LYS A 207 -13.85 -12.73 -16.95
CA LYS A 207 -14.08 -12.96 -18.39
C LYS A 207 -14.46 -11.67 -19.11
N GLU A 208 -15.32 -10.84 -18.52
CA GLU A 208 -15.76 -9.56 -19.09
C GLU A 208 -14.59 -8.60 -19.33
N LEU A 209 -13.67 -8.51 -18.38
CA LEU A 209 -12.49 -7.66 -18.49
C LEU A 209 -11.35 -8.34 -19.26
N GLY A 210 -11.41 -9.65 -19.48
CA GLY A 210 -10.33 -10.42 -20.10
C GLY A 210 -9.07 -10.48 -19.23
N ILE A 211 -9.24 -10.65 -17.92
CA ILE A 211 -8.12 -10.87 -16.99
C ILE A 211 -7.54 -12.26 -17.30
N ASN A 212 -6.24 -12.33 -17.61
CA ASN A 212 -5.59 -13.57 -18.00
C ASN A 212 -5.55 -14.57 -16.82
N PRO A 213 -6.09 -15.80 -16.99
CA PRO A 213 -6.02 -16.87 -15.98
C PRO A 213 -4.95 -17.93 -16.29
N ARG A 214 -4.20 -17.77 -17.39
CA ARG A 214 -3.32 -18.81 -17.93
C ARG A 214 -1.85 -18.58 -17.59
N SER A 215 -1.00 -19.48 -18.08
CA SER A 215 0.46 -19.36 -18.00
C SER A 215 1.00 -18.12 -18.74
N GLY A 216 2.25 -17.76 -18.44
CA GLY A 216 2.91 -16.60 -19.04
C GLY A 216 2.52 -15.27 -18.39
N LEU A 217 2.47 -15.23 -17.06
CA LEU A 217 2.30 -14.00 -16.31
C LEU A 217 3.53 -13.10 -16.50
N GLY A 218 3.31 -11.85 -16.89
CA GLY A 218 4.39 -10.90 -17.16
C GLY A 218 4.05 -9.90 -18.28
N PRO A 219 4.99 -9.04 -18.70
CA PRO A 219 4.75 -8.03 -19.71
C PRO A 219 4.23 -8.62 -21.03
N GLY A 220 3.14 -8.07 -21.55
CA GLY A 220 2.57 -8.54 -22.81
C GLY A 220 1.13 -8.08 -23.03
N ARG A 221 0.64 -8.24 -24.26
CA ARG A 221 -0.73 -7.88 -24.65
C ARG A 221 -1.76 -8.61 -23.78
N ASP A 222 -1.54 -9.89 -23.56
CA ASP A 222 -2.50 -10.76 -22.86
C ASP A 222 -2.62 -10.43 -21.38
N ASN A 223 -1.58 -9.80 -20.79
CA ASN A 223 -1.58 -9.37 -19.39
C ASN A 223 -1.81 -7.87 -19.22
N ARG A 224 -2.24 -7.14 -20.27
CA ARG A 224 -2.46 -5.68 -20.16
C ARG A 224 -3.40 -5.35 -19.01
N VAL A 225 -4.51 -6.07 -18.89
CA VAL A 225 -5.53 -5.85 -17.85
C VAL A 225 -4.96 -6.21 -16.47
N ASN A 226 -4.34 -7.39 -16.36
CA ASN A 226 -3.66 -7.90 -15.17
C ASN A 226 -2.65 -6.90 -14.58
N ILE A 227 -1.77 -6.38 -15.44
CA ILE A 227 -0.72 -5.43 -15.06
C ILE A 227 -1.33 -4.08 -14.69
N THR A 228 -2.28 -3.56 -15.46
CA THR A 228 -2.87 -2.25 -15.18
C THR A 228 -3.64 -2.25 -13.85
N ILE A 229 -4.42 -3.30 -13.54
CA ILE A 229 -5.12 -3.42 -12.26
C ILE A 229 -4.13 -3.55 -11.09
N GLY A 230 -3.15 -4.45 -11.22
CA GLY A 230 -2.13 -4.63 -10.19
C GLY A 230 -1.32 -3.36 -9.94
N ARG A 231 -0.93 -2.66 -11.00
CA ARG A 231 -0.23 -1.37 -10.95
C ARG A 231 -1.08 -0.28 -10.27
N ALA A 232 -2.36 -0.17 -10.62
CA ALA A 232 -3.27 0.79 -9.98
C ALA A 232 -3.39 0.53 -8.47
N PHE A 233 -3.48 -0.74 -8.07
CA PHE A 233 -3.50 -1.14 -6.67
C PHE A 233 -2.17 -0.80 -5.96
N SER A 234 -1.02 -1.06 -6.57
CA SER A 234 0.29 -0.66 -6.03
C SER A 234 0.44 0.86 -5.87
N LEU A 235 -0.06 1.65 -6.81
CA LEU A 235 -0.06 3.12 -6.68
C LEU A 235 -0.96 3.57 -5.54
N CYS A 236 -2.10 2.91 -5.30
CA CYS A 236 -2.93 3.18 -4.12
C CYS A 236 -2.17 2.87 -2.81
N LEU A 237 -1.52 1.71 -2.73
CA LEU A 237 -0.66 1.35 -1.58
C LEU A 237 0.42 2.42 -1.33
N ARG A 238 1.05 2.91 -2.39
CA ARG A 238 2.10 3.90 -2.32
C ARG A 238 1.58 5.28 -1.89
N ASN A 239 0.61 5.81 -2.62
CA ASN A 239 0.19 7.21 -2.49
C ASN A 239 -0.91 7.46 -1.44
N ILE A 240 -1.66 6.42 -1.06
CA ILE A 240 -2.69 6.49 -0.01
C ILE A 240 -2.22 5.72 1.23
N GLY A 241 -1.67 4.52 1.04
CA GLY A 241 -1.18 3.69 2.12
C GLY A 241 0.22 4.06 2.63
N HIS A 242 0.90 5.02 2.00
CA HIS A 242 2.29 5.41 2.32
C HIS A 242 3.29 4.24 2.27
N TRP A 243 3.03 3.21 1.46
CA TRP A 243 3.88 2.03 1.33
C TRP A 243 5.13 2.31 0.49
N TYR A 244 6.05 3.09 1.04
CA TYR A 244 7.32 3.45 0.41
C TYR A 244 8.47 2.53 0.87
N PRO A 245 9.32 2.06 -0.06
CA PRO A 245 10.53 1.31 0.27
C PRO A 245 11.40 2.00 1.32
N ASN A 246 11.85 1.25 2.33
CA ASN A 246 12.68 1.71 3.45
C ASN A 246 12.02 2.74 4.39
N GLN A 247 10.71 2.99 4.23
CA GLN A 247 9.96 3.82 5.17
C GLN A 247 8.87 2.99 5.86
N MET A 248 7.84 2.58 5.11
CA MET A 248 6.76 1.71 5.61
C MET A 248 6.81 0.32 4.98
N ASP A 249 7.66 0.13 3.97
CA ASP A 249 8.03 -1.19 3.46
C ASP A 249 9.44 -1.52 3.95
N MET A 250 9.53 -2.46 4.90
CA MET A 250 10.76 -2.79 5.62
C MET A 250 11.44 -4.06 5.14
N ASP A 251 11.05 -4.57 3.98
CA ASP A 251 11.60 -5.79 3.39
C ASP A 251 13.12 -5.74 3.26
N THR A 252 13.77 -6.79 3.76
CA THR A 252 15.23 -6.94 3.76
C THR A 252 15.73 -8.02 2.80
N ILE A 253 14.81 -8.80 2.20
CA ILE A 253 15.11 -9.94 1.32
C ILE A 253 15.05 -9.50 -0.15
N GLY A 254 14.12 -8.60 -0.47
CA GLY A 254 13.84 -8.15 -1.83
C GLY A 254 13.08 -9.19 -2.63
N THR A 255 12.12 -8.75 -3.45
CA THR A 255 11.38 -9.64 -4.35
C THR A 255 10.80 -8.90 -5.54
N THR A 256 10.68 -9.59 -6.67
CA THR A 256 10.00 -9.09 -7.88
C THR A 256 8.48 -9.00 -7.70
N ARG A 257 7.89 -9.73 -6.74
CA ARG A 257 6.44 -9.79 -6.53
C ARG A 257 5.80 -8.48 -6.07
N LYS A 258 6.61 -7.48 -5.69
CA LYS A 258 6.14 -6.12 -5.41
C LYS A 258 5.73 -5.37 -6.69
N PHE A 259 6.04 -5.92 -7.87
CA PHE A 259 5.21 -5.72 -9.06
C PHE A 259 3.91 -6.51 -8.88
N VAL A 260 2.97 -5.95 -8.13
CA VAL A 260 1.71 -6.62 -7.79
C VAL A 260 0.96 -6.96 -9.07
N HIS A 261 0.59 -8.23 -9.19
CA HIS A 261 -0.18 -8.75 -10.30
C HIS A 261 -1.64 -8.97 -9.88
N CYS A 262 -2.55 -8.67 -10.80
CA CYS A 262 -3.91 -9.19 -10.77
C CYS A 262 -4.01 -10.36 -11.75
N ILE A 263 -4.50 -11.51 -11.32
CA ILE A 263 -4.74 -12.69 -12.15
C ILE A 263 -6.20 -13.10 -12.03
N ALA A 264 -6.67 -13.93 -12.95
CA ALA A 264 -7.96 -14.60 -12.81
C ALA A 264 -7.73 -16.05 -12.41
N GLU A 265 -8.67 -16.62 -11.66
CA GLU A 265 -8.72 -18.08 -11.56
C GLU A 265 -9.10 -18.69 -12.91
N ASN A 266 -8.47 -19.80 -13.28
CA ASN A 266 -8.81 -20.53 -14.50
C ASN A 266 -10.01 -21.46 -14.29
N GLU A 267 -11.16 -20.87 -13.99
CA GLU A 267 -12.40 -21.58 -13.65
C GLU A 267 -12.82 -22.59 -14.73
N ASP A 268 -12.55 -22.30 -16.02
CA ASP A 268 -12.92 -23.17 -17.14
C ASP A 268 -12.07 -24.45 -17.25
N MET A 269 -10.86 -24.44 -16.69
CA MET A 269 -9.93 -25.59 -16.70
C MET A 269 -9.75 -26.21 -15.32
N SER A 270 -10.35 -25.62 -14.28
CA SER A 270 -10.27 -26.12 -12.91
C SER A 270 -11.20 -27.32 -12.72
N PRO A 271 -10.74 -28.43 -12.13
CA PRO A 271 -11.63 -29.53 -11.72
C PRO A 271 -12.39 -29.22 -10.42
N TRP A 272 -12.08 -28.10 -9.75
CA TRP A 272 -12.71 -27.66 -8.51
C TRP A 272 -13.75 -26.56 -8.78
N GLU A 273 -14.67 -26.39 -7.85
CA GLU A 273 -15.52 -25.20 -7.83
C GLU A 273 -14.65 -23.94 -7.75
N PRO A 274 -15.07 -22.83 -8.40
CA PRO A 274 -14.33 -21.58 -8.30
C PRO A 274 -14.08 -21.16 -6.85
N PHE A 275 -12.91 -20.62 -6.57
CA PHE A 275 -12.49 -20.23 -5.21
C PHE A 275 -13.53 -19.35 -4.50
N HIS A 276 -14.15 -18.40 -5.22
CA HIS A 276 -15.19 -17.55 -4.63
C HIS A 276 -16.44 -18.33 -4.21
N VAL A 277 -16.82 -19.37 -4.94
CA VAL A 277 -17.94 -20.26 -4.58
C VAL A 277 -17.59 -21.05 -3.32
N ASP A 278 -16.36 -21.56 -3.23
CA ASP A 278 -15.85 -22.22 -2.02
C ASP A 278 -15.82 -21.29 -0.80
N GLN A 279 -15.66 -19.98 -1.00
CA GLN A 279 -15.77 -18.96 0.05
C GLN A 279 -17.23 -18.57 0.38
N GLY A 280 -18.22 -19.17 -0.27
CA GLY A 280 -19.65 -18.97 0.00
C GLY A 280 -20.32 -17.87 -0.83
N PHE A 281 -19.64 -17.35 -1.87
CA PHE A 281 -20.27 -16.46 -2.85
C PHE A 281 -21.03 -17.26 -3.91
N ASN A 282 -22.00 -16.62 -4.58
CA ASN A 282 -22.70 -17.25 -5.68
C ASN A 282 -21.83 -17.26 -6.93
N ALA A 283 -21.96 -18.30 -7.77
CA ALA A 283 -21.19 -18.45 -9.02
C ALA A 283 -21.36 -17.31 -10.05
N GLN A 284 -22.37 -16.47 -9.89
CA GLN A 284 -22.61 -15.29 -10.73
C GLN A 284 -22.13 -13.98 -10.08
N GLU A 285 -21.62 -14.04 -8.84
CA GLU A 285 -21.01 -12.91 -8.18
C GLU A 285 -19.55 -12.79 -8.61
N SER A 286 -19.15 -11.56 -8.89
CA SER A 286 -17.76 -11.25 -9.20
C SER A 286 -17.04 -10.86 -7.92
N THR A 287 -15.88 -11.47 -7.67
CA THR A 287 -15.07 -11.17 -6.48
C THR A 287 -13.62 -10.94 -6.86
N VAL A 288 -12.89 -10.31 -5.93
CA VAL A 288 -11.43 -10.26 -5.95
C VAL A 288 -10.92 -10.64 -4.57
N SER A 289 -9.99 -11.59 -4.55
CA SER A 289 -9.30 -12.05 -3.35
C SER A 289 -7.90 -11.45 -3.32
N VAL A 290 -7.43 -11.10 -2.12
CA VAL A 290 -6.05 -10.62 -1.92
C VAL A 290 -5.32 -11.69 -1.13
N PHE A 291 -4.27 -12.24 -1.72
CA PHE A 291 -3.35 -13.16 -1.03
C PHE A 291 -2.04 -12.44 -0.77
N ILE A 292 -1.35 -12.81 0.31
CA ILE A 292 0.02 -12.40 0.55
C ILE A 292 0.93 -13.58 0.25
N THR A 293 1.85 -13.36 -0.67
CA THR A 293 2.86 -14.35 -1.05
C THR A 293 4.15 -14.07 -0.28
N ASP A 294 4.87 -15.11 0.12
CA ASP A 294 6.19 -15.03 0.78
C ASP A 294 7.33 -15.61 -0.07
N GLY A 295 7.01 -16.46 -1.06
CA GLY A 295 7.93 -16.92 -2.09
C GLY A 295 7.24 -17.47 -3.33
N GLU A 296 8.04 -17.84 -4.33
CA GLU A 296 7.63 -18.63 -5.49
C GLU A 296 8.41 -19.94 -5.45
N LEU A 297 7.70 -21.06 -5.59
CA LEU A 297 8.28 -22.38 -5.70
C LEU A 297 7.71 -23.04 -6.96
N ASP A 298 8.59 -23.46 -7.86
CA ASP A 298 8.19 -24.33 -8.97
C ASP A 298 7.78 -25.69 -8.40
N VAL A 299 6.49 -25.96 -8.44
CA VAL A 299 5.94 -27.28 -8.12
C VAL A 299 5.84 -28.03 -9.44
N GLN A 300 6.87 -28.84 -9.72
CA GLN A 300 6.95 -29.63 -10.94
C GLN A 300 5.95 -30.78 -10.88
N ASP A 301 4.71 -30.50 -11.25
CA ASP A 301 3.70 -31.49 -11.61
C ASP A 301 3.60 -31.52 -13.15
N GLN A 302 4.67 -32.00 -13.78
CA GLN A 302 4.62 -32.40 -15.18
C GLN A 302 4.08 -33.83 -15.16
N GLY A 303 2.77 -33.97 -15.40
CA GLY A 303 2.04 -35.25 -15.29
C GLY A 303 2.74 -36.47 -15.88
#